data_AF-A0A2N0V6I2-F1
#
_entry.id   AF-A0A2N0V6I2-F1
#
_cell.length_a   1.000
_cell.length_b   1.000
_cell.length_c   1.000
_cell.angle_alpha   90.00
_cell.angle_beta   90.00
_cell.angle_gamma   90.00
#
_symmetry.space_group_name_H-M   'P 1'
#
loop_
_entity.id
_entity.type
_entity.pdbx_description
1 polymer ?
#
loop_
_entity_poly.entity_id
_entity_poly.type
_entity_poly.pdbx_seq_one_letter_code
_entity_poly.pdbx_strand_id
1 'polypeptide(L)'
;MKKLFVLFMLYSFAVFAEPININQADAETISKALTGIGPKKAEAVVQYRKEHGDFKTLKDLENVSGIGEKTVQQNEKNILFGDSAPAAAEKIAKPEKPEKPQEPKKSK
;
A
#
# COMPACT_ATOMS: atom_id res chain seq x y z
N MET A 1 -11.87 -41.80 23.80
CA MET A 1 -11.74 -40.77 22.75
C MET A 1 -11.57 -39.38 23.37
N LYS A 2 -10.44 -39.10 24.02
CA LYS A 2 -10.15 -37.80 24.70
C LYS A 2 -8.73 -37.29 24.47
N LYS A 3 -8.04 -37.78 23.43
CA LYS A 3 -6.66 -37.40 23.11
C LYS A 3 -6.50 -37.23 21.60
N LEU A 4 -7.23 -36.28 21.03
CA LEU A 4 -6.99 -35.83 19.65
C LEU A 4 -7.29 -34.35 19.43
N PHE A 5 -7.82 -33.64 20.44
CA PHE A 5 -8.21 -32.24 20.32
C PHE A 5 -7.09 -31.23 20.65
N VAL A 6 -5.89 -31.71 21.02
CA VAL A 6 -4.78 -30.84 21.50
C VAL A 6 -3.72 -30.58 20.42
N LEU A 7 -3.88 -31.10 19.19
CA LEU A 7 -2.86 -30.95 18.13
C LEU A 7 -3.14 -29.84 17.10
N PHE A 8 -4.26 -29.11 17.20
CA PHE A 8 -4.56 -27.99 16.30
C PHE A 8 -4.44 -26.61 16.99
N MET A 9 -4.19 -26.60 18.31
CA MET A 9 -4.21 -25.39 19.15
C MET A 9 -2.81 -24.82 19.45
N LEU A 10 -1.80 -25.15 18.64
CA LEU A 10 -0.41 -24.68 18.81
C LEU A 10 0.24 -24.11 17.53
N TYR A 11 -0.56 -23.74 16.52
CA TYR A 11 -0.04 -23.07 15.32
C TYR A 11 -0.54 -21.62 15.24
N SER A 12 -0.33 -20.86 16.31
CA SER A 12 -0.35 -19.41 16.22
C SER A 12 0.91 -18.97 15.47
N PHE A 13 0.84 -18.99 14.12
CA PHE A 13 1.82 -18.29 13.31
C PHE A 13 1.79 -16.81 13.71
N ALA A 14 2.90 -16.34 14.25
CA ALA A 14 3.15 -14.92 14.42
C ALA A 14 3.21 -14.29 13.02
N VAL A 15 2.16 -13.53 12.67
CA VAL A 15 2.15 -12.71 11.45
C VAL A 15 3.02 -11.49 11.74
N PHE A 16 4.29 -11.55 11.34
CA PHE A 16 5.14 -10.37 11.30
C PHE A 16 4.79 -9.60 10.01
N ALA A 17 4.26 -8.39 10.16
CA ALA A 17 4.03 -7.50 9.03
C ALA A 17 5.41 -6.99 8.55
N GLU A 18 5.80 -7.39 7.34
CA GLU A 18 7.04 -6.92 6.72
C GLU A 18 6.91 -5.44 6.30
N PRO A 19 8.01 -4.66 6.34
CA PRO A 19 8.01 -3.29 5.83
C PRO A 19 7.64 -3.25 4.35
N ILE A 20 6.88 -2.22 3.95
CA ILE A 20 6.37 -2.07 2.58
C ILE A 20 7.10 -0.95 1.83
N ASN A 21 7.32 -1.15 0.52
CA ASN A 21 7.81 -0.07 -0.34
C ASN A 21 6.69 0.93 -0.64
N ILE A 22 6.78 2.13 -0.08
CA ILE A 22 5.74 3.17 -0.19
C ILE A 22 5.62 3.76 -1.60
N ASN A 23 6.66 3.64 -2.43
CA ASN A 23 6.66 4.12 -3.81
C ASN A 23 6.01 3.10 -4.77
N GLN A 24 5.89 1.84 -4.37
CA GLN A 24 5.37 0.76 -5.22
C GLN A 24 4.05 0.16 -4.74
N ALA A 25 3.83 0.07 -3.42
CA ALA A 25 2.65 -0.56 -2.84
C ALA A 25 1.34 0.11 -3.31
N ASP A 26 0.29 -0.67 -3.50
CA ASP A 26 -1.05 -0.14 -3.75
C ASP A 26 -1.71 0.40 -2.48
N ALA A 27 -2.82 1.11 -2.63
CA ALA A 27 -3.53 1.74 -1.51
C ALA A 27 -4.05 0.70 -0.49
N GLU A 28 -4.47 -0.48 -0.95
CA GLU A 28 -4.96 -1.54 -0.07
C GLU A 28 -3.83 -2.06 0.83
N THR A 29 -2.67 -2.37 0.24
CA THR A 29 -1.46 -2.81 0.94
C THR A 29 -0.98 -1.77 1.94
N ILE A 30 -0.94 -0.49 1.54
CA ILE A 30 -0.59 0.62 2.42
C ILE A 30 -1.54 0.68 3.63
N SER A 31 -2.86 0.56 3.38
CA SER A 31 -3.86 0.65 4.45
C SER A 31 -3.81 -0.52 5.45
N LYS A 32 -3.37 -1.70 5.00
CA LYS A 32 -3.23 -2.89 5.82
C LYS A 32 -1.92 -2.88 6.63
N ALA A 33 -0.84 -2.35 6.05
CA ALA A 33 0.48 -2.37 6.65
C ALA A 33 0.72 -1.21 7.63
N LEU A 34 0.09 -0.06 7.41
CA LEU A 34 0.41 1.17 8.14
C LEU A 34 -0.66 1.55 9.18
N THR A 35 -0.22 1.76 10.41
CA THR A 35 -1.06 2.17 11.53
C THR A 35 -1.56 3.60 11.35
N GLY A 36 -2.87 3.81 11.47
CA GLY A 36 -3.47 5.16 11.36
C GLY A 36 -3.62 5.69 9.92
N ILE A 37 -3.35 4.84 8.92
CA ILE A 37 -3.54 5.11 7.49
C ILE A 37 -4.67 4.23 6.98
N GLY A 38 -5.90 4.76 7.00
CA GLY A 38 -7.06 4.08 6.41
C GLY A 38 -7.14 4.24 4.88
N PRO A 39 -8.13 3.64 4.22
CA PRO A 39 -8.24 3.61 2.75
C PRO A 39 -8.09 4.98 2.08
N LYS A 40 -8.80 6.01 2.59
CA LYS A 40 -8.74 7.37 2.05
C LYS A 40 -7.34 7.99 2.10
N LYS A 41 -6.59 7.75 3.18
CA LYS A 41 -5.23 8.27 3.32
C LYS A 41 -4.26 7.48 2.44
N ALA A 42 -4.43 6.18 2.33
CA ALA A 42 -3.64 5.35 1.43
C ALA A 42 -3.83 5.72 -0.04
N GLU A 43 -5.07 6.01 -0.46
CA GLU A 43 -5.38 6.59 -1.77
C GLU A 43 -4.67 7.93 -1.97
N ALA A 44 -4.68 8.81 -0.96
CA ALA A 44 -3.98 10.08 -1.02
C ALA A 44 -2.45 9.91 -1.19
N VAL A 45 -1.84 8.89 -0.57
CA VAL A 45 -0.41 8.57 -0.77
C VAL A 45 -0.13 8.19 -2.22
N VAL A 46 -0.95 7.29 -2.79
CA VAL A 46 -0.81 6.85 -4.18
C VAL A 46 -1.02 8.00 -5.15
N GLN A 47 -2.01 8.87 -4.87
CA GLN A 47 -2.25 10.06 -5.69
C GLN A 47 -1.10 11.05 -5.61
N TYR A 48 -0.60 11.32 -4.40
CA TYR A 48 0.52 12.23 -4.20
C TYR A 48 1.75 11.81 -5.00
N ARG A 49 2.16 10.52 -4.93
CA ARG A 49 3.33 10.05 -5.70
C ARG A 49 3.14 10.06 -7.22
N LYS A 50 1.89 9.96 -7.70
CA LYS A 50 1.58 10.11 -9.14
C LYS A 50 1.75 11.56 -9.61
N GLU A 51 1.44 12.51 -8.74
CA GLU A 51 1.48 13.94 -9.07
C GLU A 51 2.85 14.58 -8.81
N HIS A 52 3.55 14.15 -7.75
CA HIS A 52 4.76 14.78 -7.24
C HIS A 52 6.02 13.92 -7.44
N GLY A 53 5.86 12.66 -7.86
CA GLY A 53 6.94 11.67 -7.95
C GLY A 53 7.16 10.92 -6.64
N ASP A 54 8.19 10.07 -6.64
CA ASP A 54 8.50 9.17 -5.52
C ASP A 54 8.86 9.92 -4.24
N PHE A 55 8.45 9.36 -3.10
CA PHE A 55 8.90 9.80 -1.78
C PHE A 55 10.37 9.42 -1.58
N LYS A 56 11.16 10.33 -1.01
CA LYS A 56 12.59 10.12 -0.74
C LYS A 56 12.87 9.98 0.74
N THR A 57 12.02 10.59 1.56
CA THR A 57 12.17 10.59 3.01
C THR A 57 10.83 10.37 3.70
N LEU A 58 10.86 9.95 4.97
CA LEU A 58 9.66 9.85 5.81
C LEU A 58 8.95 11.19 5.95
N LYS A 59 9.70 12.30 5.97
CA LYS A 59 9.13 13.65 6.10
C LYS A 59 8.27 14.03 4.90
N ASP A 60 8.58 13.51 3.70
CA ASP A 60 7.82 13.79 2.49
C ASP A 60 6.36 13.30 2.60
N LEU A 61 6.11 12.26 3.41
CA LEU A 61 4.77 11.72 3.64
C LEU A 61 3.85 12.70 4.40
N GLU A 62 4.41 13.68 5.10
CA GLU A 62 3.61 14.72 5.77
C GLU A 62 3.00 15.72 4.79
N ASN A 63 3.46 15.74 3.52
CA ASN A 63 2.83 16.52 2.47
C ASN A 63 1.54 15.87 1.96
N VAL A 64 1.25 14.63 2.36
CA VAL A 64 0.03 13.93 1.98
C VAL A 64 -1.10 14.32 2.93
N SER A 65 -2.24 14.73 2.36
CA SER A 65 -3.41 15.17 3.14
C SER A 65 -3.84 14.11 4.17
N GLY A 66 -3.90 14.52 5.44
CA GLY A 66 -4.33 13.67 6.55
C GLY A 66 -3.25 12.75 7.13
N ILE A 67 -2.01 12.84 6.65
CA ILE A 67 -0.83 12.21 7.28
C ILE A 67 -0.04 13.30 7.99
N GLY A 68 0.06 13.18 9.32
CA GLY A 68 0.87 14.09 10.14
C GLY A 68 2.06 13.37 10.75
N GLU A 69 2.97 14.15 11.35
CA GLU A 69 4.20 13.68 11.97
C GLU A 69 4.00 12.46 12.89
N LYS A 70 2.97 12.48 13.75
CA LYS A 70 2.67 11.34 14.64
C LYS A 70 2.40 10.04 13.87
N THR A 71 1.67 10.12 12.75
CA THR A 71 1.39 8.97 11.90
C THR A 71 2.66 8.49 11.21
N VAL A 72 3.54 9.39 10.79
CA VAL A 72 4.83 9.03 10.19
C VAL A 72 5.72 8.31 11.21
N GLN A 73 5.87 8.85 12.41
CA GLN A 73 6.66 8.24 13.49
C GLN A 73 6.17 6.84 13.87
N GLN A 74 4.86 6.62 13.89
CA GLN A 74 4.27 5.30 14.19
C GLN A 74 4.62 4.24 13.13
N ASN A 75 4.96 4.64 11.92
CA ASN A 75 5.14 3.76 10.76
C ASN A 75 6.57 3.75 10.21
N GLU A 76 7.50 4.48 10.83
CA GLU A 76 8.91 4.59 10.39
C GLU A 76 9.53 3.22 10.08
N LYS A 77 9.26 2.21 10.92
CA LYS A 77 9.82 0.85 10.75
C LYS A 77 9.13 0.01 9.67
N ASN A 78 7.96 0.44 9.20
CA ASN A 78 7.13 -0.31 8.25
C ASN A 78 7.22 0.27 6.83
N ILE A 79 8.04 1.30 6.60
CA ILE A 79 8.13 2.04 5.34
C ILE A 79 9.53 1.89 4.75
N LEU A 80 9.58 1.53 3.46
CA LEU A 80 10.77 1.49 2.64
C LEU A 80 10.58 2.42 1.43
N PHE A 81 11.67 3.07 0.99
CA PHE A 81 11.65 3.94 -0.21
C PHE A 81 12.25 3.26 -1.45
N GLY A 82 12.97 2.15 -1.24
CA GLY A 82 13.65 1.39 -2.28
C GLY A 82 15.04 1.94 -2.58
N ASP A 83 16.07 1.31 -2.01
CA ASP A 83 17.47 1.28 -2.46
C ASP A 83 18.23 0.08 -1.83
N SER A 84 17.55 -1.06 -1.64
CA SER A 84 18.18 -2.33 -1.21
C SER A 84 17.43 -3.53 -1.78
N ALA A 85 17.45 -3.66 -3.11
CA ALA A 85 17.42 -4.91 -3.86
C ALA A 85 18.01 -4.62 -5.26
N PRO A 86 18.84 -5.51 -5.84
CA PRO A 86 19.56 -5.22 -7.08
C PRO A 86 18.57 -5.07 -8.23
N ALA A 87 18.87 -4.12 -9.11
CA ALA A 87 18.23 -3.88 -10.39
C ALA A 87 17.95 -5.19 -11.14
N ALA A 88 16.68 -5.55 -11.25
CA ALA A 88 16.16 -6.45 -12.28
C ALA A 88 14.66 -6.18 -12.45
N ALA A 89 14.35 -5.13 -13.19
CA ALA A 89 13.11 -5.06 -13.92
C ALA A 89 13.10 -6.19 -14.97
N GLU A 90 12.04 -6.99 -15.05
CA GLU A 90 11.29 -7.15 -16.31
C GLU A 90 10.04 -8.05 -16.16
N LYS A 91 8.91 -7.50 -16.66
CA LYS A 91 7.64 -8.15 -17.06
C LYS A 91 6.85 -8.79 -15.90
N ILE A 92 5.59 -8.40 -15.65
CA ILE A 92 4.43 -8.80 -16.47
C ILE A 92 3.24 -7.85 -16.23
N ALA A 93 2.66 -7.41 -17.35
CA ALA A 93 1.25 -7.10 -17.65
C ALA A 93 0.47 -6.00 -16.88
N LYS A 94 0.38 -4.85 -17.56
CA LYS A 94 -0.88 -4.12 -17.77
C LYS A 94 -1.89 -5.01 -18.54
N PRO A 95 -3.15 -5.05 -18.13
CA PRO A 95 -4.24 -4.49 -18.97
C PRO A 95 -5.21 -3.65 -18.09
N GLU A 96 -5.43 -2.34 -18.31
CA GLU A 96 -6.52 -1.78 -19.14
C GLU A 96 -7.71 -2.74 -19.30
N LYS A 97 -8.96 -2.49 -18.90
CA LYS A 97 -9.88 -1.32 -19.01
C LYS A 97 -11.26 -1.84 -18.46
N PRO A 98 -12.22 -1.02 -17.95
CA PRO A 98 -13.23 -0.41 -18.82
C PRO A 98 -13.52 1.05 -18.50
N GLU A 99 -13.11 1.91 -19.43
CA GLU A 99 -13.72 3.20 -19.71
C GLU A 99 -15.19 2.99 -20.06
N LYS A 100 -16.05 3.73 -19.37
CA LYS A 100 -17.49 3.81 -19.58
C LYS A 100 -17.76 4.34 -21.00
N PRO A 101 -18.53 3.65 -21.86
CA PRO A 101 -18.95 4.21 -23.14
C PRO A 101 -19.73 5.50 -22.95
N GLN A 102 -19.27 6.55 -23.62
CA GLN A 102 -19.97 7.82 -23.77
C GLN A 102 -21.22 7.62 -24.65
N GLU A 103 -22.33 8.16 -24.16
CA GLU A 103 -23.61 8.28 -24.85
C GLU A 103 -23.49 9.27 -26.03
N PRO A 104 -23.89 8.91 -27.26
CA PRO A 104 -24.03 9.91 -28.31
C PRO A 104 -25.41 10.57 -28.26
N LYS A 105 -25.41 11.85 -27.91
CA LYS A 105 -26.53 12.77 -28.17
C LYS A 105 -26.69 12.98 -29.69
N LYS A 106 -27.93 12.81 -30.16
CA LYS A 106 -28.62 13.37 -31.34
C LYS A 106 -27.87 13.48 -32.67
N SER A 107 -28.48 12.91 -33.72
CA SER A 107 -28.69 13.64 -34.97
C SER A 107 -29.91 13.13 -35.75
N LYS A 108 -30.79 14.08 -36.06
CA LYS A 108 -31.91 14.11 -37.01
C LYS A 108 -33.15 13.25 -36.77
#